data_AF-A0A349W9Z4-F1
#
_entry.id   AF-A0A349W9Z4-F1
#
_cell.length_a   1.000
_cell.length_b   1.000
_cell.length_c   1.000
_cell.angle_alpha   90.00
_cell.angle_beta   90.00
_cell.angle_gamma   90.00
#
_symmetry.space_group_name_H-M   'P 1'
#
loop_
_entity.id
_entity.type
_entity.pdbx_description
1 polymer ?
#
loop_
_entity_poly.entity_id
_entity_poly.type
_entity_poly.pdbx_seq_one_letter_code
_entity_poly.pdbx_strand_id
1 'polypeptide(L)'
;MPENAPAPIPHLDKRALLRKAALEYHEFPKPGKIAIAATKQMVNQHDLALAYSPGVAAPCEEIVKDPNAAFKYTSRGNLVGVVTNGTAVLGLGDIGPLAGKPVMEGKAVLFKKFSGIDVFDIEINEKDPEKLVEIIASLEPTFGGINLEDIKAPDCFYVERKLRERMKIPVFHDDQHGTAITVGAAILNGLKVA
;
A
#
# COMPACT_ATOMS: atom_id res chain seq x y z
N MET A 1 -43.83 8.24 -48.25
CA MET A 1 -43.24 8.62 -46.94
C MET A 1 -42.10 7.65 -46.70
N PRO A 2 -40.83 8.08 -46.62
CA PRO A 2 -39.77 7.16 -46.24
C PRO A 2 -39.81 6.98 -44.73
N GLU A 3 -39.77 5.71 -44.31
CA GLU A 3 -39.71 5.28 -42.92
C GLU A 3 -38.50 5.86 -42.21
N ASN A 4 -38.74 6.38 -41.00
CA ASN A 4 -37.72 6.70 -40.02
C ASN A 4 -36.93 5.42 -39.69
N ALA A 5 -35.76 5.25 -40.32
CA ALA A 5 -34.76 4.33 -39.81
C ALA A 5 -34.45 4.73 -38.35
N PRO A 6 -34.45 3.77 -37.39
CA PRO A 6 -34.07 4.08 -36.02
C PRO A 6 -32.65 4.65 -36.03
N ALA A 7 -32.49 5.81 -35.38
CA ALA A 7 -31.18 6.43 -35.23
C ALA A 7 -30.18 5.39 -34.68
N PRO A 8 -28.95 5.32 -35.20
CA PRO A 8 -27.96 4.38 -34.70
C PRO A 8 -27.81 4.58 -33.19
N ILE A 9 -28.00 3.49 -32.43
CA ILE A 9 -27.75 3.47 -31.00
C ILE A 9 -26.33 4.00 -30.81
N PRO A 10 -26.11 5.06 -30.02
CA PRO A 10 -24.78 5.61 -29.84
C PRO A 10 -23.86 4.48 -29.39
N HIS A 11 -22.77 4.24 -30.11
CA HIS A 11 -21.72 3.35 -29.65
C HIS A 11 -21.33 3.83 -28.25
N LEU A 12 -21.79 3.12 -27.23
CA LEU A 12 -21.49 3.43 -25.84
C LEU A 12 -19.97 3.42 -25.72
N ASP A 13 -19.39 4.60 -25.46
CA ASP A 13 -17.96 4.73 -25.23
C ASP A 13 -17.63 4.00 -23.92
N LYS A 14 -17.23 2.73 -24.07
CA LYS A 14 -16.85 1.84 -22.96
C LYS A 14 -15.77 2.48 -22.09
N ARG A 15 -14.89 3.30 -22.66
CA ARG A 15 -13.84 4.00 -21.91
C ARG A 15 -14.42 5.10 -21.04
N ALA A 16 -15.36 5.90 -21.57
CA ALA A 16 -16.05 6.92 -20.80
C ALA A 16 -16.87 6.31 -19.65
N LEU A 17 -17.56 5.20 -19.91
CA LEU A 17 -18.29 4.47 -18.87
C LEU A 17 -17.37 3.93 -17.77
N LEU A 18 -16.28 3.26 -18.15
CA LEU A 18 -15.31 2.75 -17.18
C LEU A 18 -14.69 3.88 -16.37
N ARG A 19 -14.37 5.01 -17.01
CA ARG A 19 -13.87 6.21 -16.31
C ARG A 19 -14.88 6.71 -15.28
N LYS A 20 -16.15 6.86 -15.67
CA LYS A 20 -17.21 7.31 -14.76
C LYS A 20 -17.36 6.34 -13.57
N ALA A 21 -17.47 5.05 -13.85
CA ALA A 21 -17.59 4.02 -12.82
C ALA A 21 -16.38 3.99 -11.87
N ALA A 22 -15.16 4.18 -12.39
CA ALA A 22 -13.95 4.24 -11.57
C ALA A 22 -13.96 5.46 -10.63
N LEU A 23 -14.40 6.62 -11.10
CA LEU A 23 -14.51 7.82 -10.25
C LEU A 23 -15.58 7.64 -9.17
N GLU A 24 -16.78 7.17 -9.55
CA GLU A 24 -17.88 6.91 -8.60
C GLU A 24 -17.47 5.88 -7.54
N TYR A 25 -16.72 4.83 -7.92
CA TYR A 25 -16.19 3.82 -7.00
C TYR A 25 -15.22 4.40 -5.95
N HIS A 26 -14.48 5.46 -6.27
CA HIS A 26 -13.54 6.09 -5.32
C HIS A 26 -14.19 7.21 -4.51
N GLU A 27 -15.34 7.75 -4.93
CA GLU A 27 -16.00 8.90 -4.30
C GLU A 27 -17.13 8.46 -3.34
N PHE A 28 -17.94 7.46 -3.74
CA PHE A 28 -19.19 7.14 -3.07
C PHE A 28 -19.22 5.72 -2.50
N PRO A 29 -19.97 5.50 -1.40
CA PRO A 29 -20.66 6.50 -0.56
C PRO A 29 -19.71 7.28 0.37
N LYS A 30 -18.45 6.83 0.46
CA LYS A 30 -17.39 7.47 1.23
C LYS A 30 -16.12 7.47 0.38
N PRO A 31 -15.35 8.57 0.33
CA PRO A 31 -14.13 8.62 -0.46
C PRO A 31 -13.06 7.62 0.00
N GLY A 32 -12.27 7.15 -0.96
CA GLY A 32 -11.14 6.25 -0.75
C GLY A 32 -11.53 4.79 -0.61
N LYS A 33 -10.54 3.91 -0.50
CA LYS A 33 -10.72 2.45 -0.49
C LYS A 33 -10.38 1.79 0.85
N ILE A 34 -9.86 2.56 1.80
CA ILE A 34 -9.36 2.05 3.08
C ILE A 34 -10.06 2.70 4.26
N ALA A 35 -10.12 1.95 5.37
CA ALA A 35 -10.58 2.43 6.66
C ALA A 35 -9.87 1.64 7.77
N ILE A 36 -9.68 2.28 8.92
CA ILE A 36 -9.17 1.60 10.12
C ILE A 36 -10.35 1.05 10.92
N ALA A 37 -10.24 -0.19 11.38
CA ALA A 37 -11.21 -0.83 12.27
C ALA A 37 -10.52 -1.30 13.54
N ALA A 38 -11.11 -1.00 14.70
CA ALA A 38 -10.61 -1.49 15.99
C ALA A 38 -10.88 -3.01 16.11
N THR A 39 -9.88 -3.75 16.63
CA THR A 39 -9.97 -5.21 16.81
C THR A 39 -10.34 -5.63 18.23
N LYS A 40 -10.26 -4.70 19.19
CA LYS A 40 -10.62 -4.91 20.60
C LYS A 40 -11.91 -4.15 20.91
N GLN A 41 -12.77 -4.73 21.74
CA GLN A 41 -13.96 -4.05 22.23
C GLN A 41 -13.56 -2.88 23.15
N MET A 42 -14.38 -1.84 23.15
CA MET A 42 -14.21 -0.62 23.94
C MET A 42 -15.58 -0.16 24.44
N VAL A 43 -16.35 -1.09 25.01
CA VAL A 43 -17.79 -0.88 25.28
C VAL A 43 -18.07 -0.46 26.73
N ASN A 44 -17.07 -0.54 27.61
CA ASN A 44 -17.21 -0.18 29.02
C ASN A 44 -15.91 0.46 29.57
N GLN A 45 -15.95 0.92 30.82
CA GLN A 45 -14.81 1.58 31.47
C GLN A 45 -13.58 0.67 31.61
N HIS A 46 -13.79 -0.63 31.89
CA HIS A 46 -12.70 -1.58 32.00
C HIS A 46 -11.98 -1.76 30.66
N ASP A 47 -12.73 -1.92 29.56
CA ASP A 47 -12.16 -2.04 28.22
C ASP A 47 -11.35 -0.79 27.84
N LEU A 48 -11.89 0.40 28.11
CA LEU A 48 -11.19 1.68 27.83
C LEU A 48 -9.92 1.82 28.67
N ALA A 49 -9.94 1.38 29.92
CA ALA A 49 -8.77 1.37 30.79
C ALA A 49 -7.69 0.39 30.34
N LEU A 50 -8.05 -0.68 29.60
CA LEU A 50 -7.10 -1.61 28.99
C LEU A 50 -6.57 -1.11 27.64
N ALA A 51 -7.46 -0.55 26.80
CA ALA A 51 -7.11 -0.05 25.46
C ALA A 51 -6.23 1.21 25.52
N TYR A 52 -6.33 1.98 26.61
CA TYR A 52 -5.56 3.19 26.83
C TYR A 52 -5.09 3.28 28.28
N SER A 53 -5.07 4.48 28.88
CA SER A 53 -4.60 4.68 30.25
C SER A 53 -5.58 4.10 31.29
N PRO A 54 -5.06 3.44 32.36
CA PRO A 54 -3.65 3.20 32.65
C PRO A 54 -3.07 1.90 32.03
N GLY A 55 -3.91 0.99 31.53
CA GLY A 55 -3.51 -0.38 31.17
C GLY A 55 -2.50 -0.47 30.02
N VAL A 56 -2.53 0.46 29.07
CA VAL A 56 -1.58 0.53 27.94
C VAL A 56 -0.12 0.70 28.39
N ALA A 57 0.13 1.13 29.63
CA ALA A 57 1.48 1.21 30.17
C ALA A 57 2.17 -0.16 30.24
N ALA A 58 1.43 -1.23 30.55
CA ALA A 58 2.00 -2.58 30.68
C ALA A 58 2.68 -3.09 29.40
N PRO A 59 2.02 -3.11 28.21
CA PRO A 59 2.73 -3.51 26.99
C PRO A 59 3.87 -2.56 26.62
N CYS A 60 3.79 -1.26 26.93
CA CYS A 60 4.90 -0.32 26.72
C CYS A 60 6.13 -0.69 27.58
N GLU A 61 5.95 -0.96 28.86
CA GLU A 61 7.03 -1.39 29.76
C GLU A 61 7.67 -2.70 29.30
N GLU A 62 6.88 -3.65 28.80
CA GLU A 62 7.41 -4.90 28.23
C GLU A 62 8.24 -4.65 26.96
N ILE A 63 7.82 -3.71 26.09
CA ILE A 63 8.59 -3.34 24.88
C ILE A 63 9.90 -2.62 25.24
N VAL A 64 9.91 -1.82 26.31
CA VAL A 64 11.15 -1.21 26.83
C VAL A 64 12.14 -2.28 27.31
N LYS A 65 11.65 -3.36 27.92
CA LYS A 65 12.49 -4.49 28.38
C LYS A 65 12.99 -5.34 27.22
N ASP A 66 12.12 -5.64 26.25
CA ASP A 66 12.44 -6.38 25.03
C ASP A 66 11.74 -5.76 23.81
N PRO A 67 12.48 -5.07 22.92
CA PRO A 67 11.91 -4.47 21.72
C PRO A 67 11.18 -5.46 20.80
N ASN A 68 11.52 -6.75 20.83
CA ASN A 68 10.82 -7.77 20.04
C ASN A 68 9.38 -8.00 20.51
N ALA A 69 9.05 -7.65 21.75
CA ALA A 69 7.70 -7.72 22.27
C ALA A 69 6.72 -6.83 21.48
N ALA A 70 7.21 -5.87 20.69
CA ALA A 70 6.38 -5.09 19.77
C ALA A 70 5.64 -5.99 18.75
N PHE A 71 6.23 -7.11 18.31
CA PHE A 71 5.55 -8.08 17.45
C PHE A 71 4.42 -8.83 18.16
N LYS A 72 4.48 -8.93 19.50
CA LYS A 72 3.48 -9.63 20.31
C LYS A 72 2.33 -8.72 20.73
N TYR A 73 2.64 -7.49 21.11
CA TYR A 73 1.66 -6.59 21.75
C TYR A 73 1.13 -5.48 20.82
N THR A 74 1.56 -5.44 19.56
CA THR A 74 1.09 -4.45 18.58
C THR A 74 0.76 -5.10 17.25
N SER A 75 0.18 -4.33 16.31
CA SER A 75 -0.06 -4.78 14.94
C SER A 75 1.20 -4.89 14.08
N ARG A 76 2.38 -4.48 14.58
CA ARG A 76 3.64 -4.42 13.84
C ARG A 76 3.91 -5.69 13.02
N GLY A 77 3.66 -6.88 13.60
CA GLY A 77 3.94 -8.15 12.94
C GLY A 77 3.10 -8.46 11.69
N ASN A 78 1.95 -7.80 11.51
CA ASN A 78 1.09 -7.95 10.33
C ASN A 78 0.99 -6.67 9.48
N LEU A 79 1.64 -5.58 9.91
CA LEU A 79 1.51 -4.26 9.30
C LEU A 79 2.66 -3.97 8.34
N VAL A 80 2.33 -3.74 7.07
CA VAL A 80 3.27 -3.35 6.02
C VAL A 80 3.05 -1.89 5.62
N GLY A 81 4.14 -1.15 5.42
CA GLY A 81 4.10 0.18 4.82
C GLY A 81 4.20 0.07 3.32
N VAL A 82 3.16 0.45 2.57
CA VAL A 82 3.25 0.65 1.11
C VAL A 82 3.69 2.09 0.88
N VAL A 83 4.91 2.27 0.42
CA VAL A 83 5.56 3.59 0.39
C VAL A 83 5.91 3.99 -1.04
N THR A 84 5.53 5.22 -1.40
CA THR A 84 5.86 5.83 -2.70
C THR A 84 6.24 7.30 -2.54
N ASN A 85 6.90 7.86 -3.53
CA ASN A 85 6.97 9.32 -3.73
C ASN A 85 6.22 9.80 -4.98
N GLY A 86 5.48 8.91 -5.65
CA GLY A 86 4.64 9.22 -6.80
C GLY A 86 5.40 9.62 -8.07
N THR A 87 6.67 9.22 -8.20
CA THR A 87 7.53 9.62 -9.33
C THR A 87 7.43 8.69 -10.55
N ALA A 88 6.82 7.51 -10.41
CA ALA A 88 6.61 6.56 -11.51
C ALA A 88 5.27 5.82 -11.39
N VAL A 89 4.19 6.56 -11.18
CA VAL A 89 2.87 5.96 -10.96
C VAL A 89 2.33 5.32 -12.23
N LEU A 90 2.28 3.98 -12.28
CA LEU A 90 1.81 3.22 -13.43
C LEU A 90 2.48 3.69 -14.74
N GLY A 91 1.70 3.87 -15.81
CA GLY A 91 2.15 4.50 -17.06
C GLY A 91 2.00 6.03 -17.09
N LEU A 92 1.71 6.67 -15.95
CA LEU A 92 1.45 8.12 -15.85
C LEU A 92 2.72 8.92 -15.53
N GLY A 93 3.75 8.27 -15.00
CA GLY A 93 5.03 8.89 -14.67
C GLY A 93 4.99 9.68 -13.35
N ASP A 94 5.75 10.78 -13.31
CA ASP A 94 5.85 11.65 -12.13
C ASP A 94 4.64 12.57 -12.03
N ILE A 95 3.59 12.07 -11.39
CA ILE A 95 2.36 12.81 -11.09
C ILE A 95 2.30 13.29 -9.63
N GLY A 96 3.31 12.95 -8.85
CA GLY A 96 3.47 13.33 -7.45
C GLY A 96 2.67 12.46 -6.48
N PRO A 97 2.97 12.58 -5.18
CA PRO A 97 2.46 11.70 -4.12
C PRO A 97 0.93 11.73 -4.02
N LEU A 98 0.31 12.91 -4.04
CA LEU A 98 -1.15 13.03 -3.91
C LEU A 98 -1.92 12.35 -5.04
N ALA A 99 -1.44 12.46 -6.28
CA ALA A 99 -2.08 11.83 -7.42
C ALA A 99 -1.82 10.31 -7.46
N GLY A 100 -0.73 9.84 -6.84
CA GLY A 100 -0.43 8.41 -6.65
C GLY A 100 -1.27 7.73 -5.56
N LYS A 101 -1.84 8.48 -4.61
CA LYS A 101 -2.60 7.94 -3.47
C LYS A 101 -3.65 6.88 -3.84
N PRO A 102 -4.50 7.06 -4.88
CA PRO A 102 -5.44 6.02 -5.27
C PRO A 102 -4.74 4.70 -5.63
N VAL A 103 -3.55 4.71 -6.24
CA VAL A 103 -2.84 3.47 -6.56
C VAL A 103 -2.37 2.77 -5.28
N MET A 104 -1.86 3.53 -4.31
CA MET A 104 -1.35 2.98 -3.04
C MET A 104 -2.47 2.40 -2.17
N GLU A 105 -3.61 3.09 -2.05
CA GLU A 105 -4.80 2.52 -1.42
C GLU A 105 -5.25 1.23 -2.14
N GLY A 106 -5.09 1.20 -3.47
CA GLY A 106 -5.33 0.01 -4.29
C GLY A 106 -4.43 -1.16 -3.88
N LYS A 107 -3.13 -0.93 -3.73
CA LYS A 107 -2.17 -1.94 -3.26
C LYS A 107 -2.53 -2.42 -1.85
N ALA A 108 -2.89 -1.50 -0.94
CA ALA A 108 -3.32 -1.84 0.41
C ALA A 108 -4.52 -2.81 0.43
N VAL A 109 -5.57 -2.55 -0.38
CA VAL A 109 -6.73 -3.46 -0.43
C VAL A 109 -6.39 -4.82 -1.04
N LEU A 110 -5.43 -4.89 -1.97
CA LEU A 110 -4.96 -6.15 -2.54
C LEU A 110 -4.20 -6.99 -1.51
N PHE A 111 -3.26 -6.39 -0.76
CA PHE A 111 -2.58 -7.03 0.37
C PHE A 111 -3.62 -7.60 1.36
N LYS A 112 -4.57 -6.77 1.79
CA LYS A 112 -5.57 -7.23 2.75
C LYS A 112 -6.44 -8.36 2.20
N LYS A 113 -6.91 -8.23 0.96
CA LYS A 113 -7.86 -9.17 0.35
C LYS A 113 -7.24 -10.53 0.05
N PHE A 114 -5.99 -10.56 -0.41
CA PHE A 114 -5.38 -11.79 -0.92
C PHE A 114 -4.41 -12.46 0.05
N SER A 115 -3.83 -11.73 1.02
CA SER A 115 -2.88 -12.29 1.98
C SER A 115 -3.20 -11.99 3.45
N GLY A 116 -4.26 -11.21 3.74
CA GLY A 116 -4.66 -10.88 5.10
C GLY A 116 -3.76 -9.85 5.80
N ILE A 117 -2.76 -9.31 5.09
CA ILE A 117 -1.79 -8.34 5.57
C ILE A 117 -2.46 -6.96 5.73
N ASP A 118 -2.21 -6.30 6.87
CA ASP A 118 -2.66 -4.94 7.10
C ASP A 118 -1.65 -3.95 6.49
N VAL A 119 -2.15 -2.85 5.92
CA VAL A 119 -1.30 -1.87 5.23
C VAL A 119 -1.66 -0.45 5.65
N PHE A 120 -0.63 0.38 5.82
CA PHE A 120 -0.76 1.82 5.62
C PHE A 120 -0.03 2.23 4.35
N ASP A 121 -0.72 2.98 3.51
CA ASP A 121 -0.17 3.69 2.37
C ASP A 121 0.47 5.00 2.84
N ILE A 122 1.70 5.25 2.39
CA ILE A 122 2.52 6.40 2.80
C ILE A 122 3.05 7.08 1.53
N GLU A 123 2.43 8.19 1.15
CA GLU A 123 2.85 9.02 0.02
C GLU A 123 3.78 10.14 0.48
N ILE A 124 5.08 10.01 0.22
CA ILE A 124 6.11 10.94 0.68
C ILE A 124 6.36 12.01 -0.39
N ASN A 125 6.22 13.29 -0.02
CA ASN A 125 6.57 14.41 -0.90
C ASN A 125 8.07 14.76 -0.82
N GLU A 126 8.93 13.81 -1.22
CA GLU A 126 10.38 13.99 -1.29
C GLU A 126 10.93 13.29 -2.55
N LYS A 127 11.73 14.02 -3.33
CA LYS A 127 12.31 13.56 -4.60
C LYS A 127 13.79 13.26 -4.49
N ASP A 128 14.47 13.77 -3.46
CA ASP A 128 15.86 13.43 -3.18
C ASP A 128 15.95 11.99 -2.64
N PRO A 129 16.66 11.07 -3.32
CA PRO A 129 16.71 9.66 -2.92
C PRO A 129 17.35 9.42 -1.55
N GLU A 130 18.31 10.26 -1.14
CA GLU A 130 18.98 10.12 0.15
C GLU A 130 18.04 10.54 1.29
N LYS A 131 17.37 11.68 1.17
CA LYS A 131 16.36 12.11 2.13
C LYS A 131 15.17 11.15 2.18
N LEU A 132 14.77 10.60 1.02
CA LEU A 132 13.72 9.59 0.97
C LEU A 132 14.11 8.35 1.78
N VAL A 133 15.36 7.87 1.66
CA VAL A 133 15.88 6.77 2.49
C VAL A 133 15.82 7.12 3.97
N GLU A 134 16.23 8.33 4.37
CA GLU A 134 16.18 8.75 5.78
C GLU A 134 14.75 8.74 6.33
N ILE A 135 13.80 9.30 5.57
CA ILE A 135 12.39 9.32 5.96
C ILE A 135 11.87 7.90 6.12
N ILE A 136 12.06 7.04 5.12
CA ILE A 136 11.51 5.67 5.14
C ILE A 136 12.15 4.83 6.25
N ALA A 137 13.47 4.93 6.44
CA ALA A 137 14.16 4.22 7.50
C ALA A 137 13.67 4.65 8.89
N SER A 138 13.31 5.93 9.08
CA SER A 138 12.76 6.43 10.35
C SER A 138 11.40 5.79 10.71
N LEU A 139 10.67 5.26 9.73
CA LEU A 139 9.38 4.60 9.92
C LEU A 139 9.51 3.13 10.37
N GLU A 140 10.73 2.58 10.43
CA GLU A 140 10.97 1.18 10.83
C GLU A 140 10.22 0.77 12.11
N PRO A 141 10.13 1.57 13.19
CA PRO A 141 9.44 1.17 14.43
C PRO A 141 7.93 0.93 14.29
N THR A 142 7.30 1.38 13.20
CA THR A 142 5.86 1.15 12.95
C THR A 142 5.60 -0.18 12.27
N PHE A 143 6.44 -0.55 11.30
CA PHE A 143 6.13 -1.59 10.32
C PHE A 143 6.87 -2.90 10.57
N GLY A 144 6.25 -4.01 10.19
CA GLY A 144 6.88 -5.33 10.09
C GLY A 144 7.56 -5.59 8.74
N GLY A 145 7.27 -4.76 7.73
CA GLY A 145 7.93 -4.75 6.43
C GLY A 145 7.58 -3.50 5.62
N ILE A 146 8.41 -3.16 4.63
CA ILE A 146 8.20 -2.05 3.70
C ILE A 146 8.07 -2.60 2.28
N ASN A 147 7.01 -2.18 1.60
CA ASN A 147 6.80 -2.38 0.18
C ASN A 147 7.00 -1.03 -0.53
N LEU A 148 8.09 -0.89 -1.29
CA LEU A 148 8.34 0.26 -2.14
C LEU A 148 7.56 0.13 -3.45
N GLU A 149 6.94 1.22 -3.87
CA GLU A 149 6.01 1.24 -5.00
C GLU A 149 6.17 2.53 -5.81
N ASP A 150 6.10 2.45 -7.15
CA ASP A 150 5.99 3.60 -8.05
C ASP A 150 7.08 4.69 -7.85
N ILE A 151 8.32 4.27 -7.54
CA ILE A 151 9.50 5.13 -7.46
C ILE A 151 10.29 5.01 -8.78
N LYS A 152 10.62 6.13 -9.40
CA LYS A 152 11.31 6.13 -10.70
C LYS A 152 12.70 5.49 -10.65
N ALA A 153 13.10 4.88 -11.76
CA ALA A 153 14.48 4.53 -12.01
C ALA A 153 15.32 5.78 -12.36
N PRO A 154 16.63 5.82 -12.05
CA PRO A 154 17.40 4.79 -11.32
C PRO A 154 17.29 4.88 -9.79
N ASP A 155 16.55 5.87 -9.27
CA ASP A 155 16.49 6.19 -7.84
C ASP A 155 15.94 5.02 -7.01
N CYS A 156 14.95 4.30 -7.53
CA CYS A 156 14.37 3.12 -6.87
C CYS A 156 15.42 2.07 -6.46
N PHE A 157 16.42 1.79 -7.31
CA PHE A 157 17.49 0.85 -7.02
C PHE A 157 18.39 1.33 -5.88
N TYR A 158 18.68 2.64 -5.84
CA TYR A 158 19.48 3.24 -4.78
C TYR A 158 18.71 3.17 -3.45
N VAL A 159 17.45 3.59 -3.45
CA VAL A 159 16.57 3.63 -2.28
C VAL A 159 16.40 2.25 -1.69
N GLU A 160 16.02 1.25 -2.50
CA GLU A 160 15.83 -0.12 -2.03
C GLU A 160 17.10 -0.70 -1.43
N ARG A 161 18.25 -0.59 -2.12
CA ARG A 161 19.52 -1.11 -1.62
C ARG A 161 19.88 -0.49 -0.27
N LYS A 162 19.75 0.84 -0.14
CA LYS A 162 20.08 1.53 1.11
C LYS A 162 19.13 1.19 2.26
N LEU A 163 17.86 1.04 1.99
CA LEU A 163 16.89 0.60 2.99
C LEU A 163 17.15 -0.85 3.43
N ARG A 164 17.46 -1.75 2.49
CA ARG A 164 17.84 -3.15 2.82
C ARG A 164 19.14 -3.24 3.63
N GLU A 165 20.09 -2.34 3.42
CA GLU A 165 21.34 -2.27 4.21
C GLU A 165 21.09 -1.77 5.64
N ARG A 166 20.15 -0.84 5.83
CA ARG A 166 19.94 -0.13 7.09
C ARG A 166 18.86 -0.74 7.98
N MET A 167 17.79 -1.25 7.37
CA MET A 167 16.59 -1.63 8.12
C MET A 167 16.65 -3.07 8.61
N LYS A 168 16.08 -3.34 9.79
CA LYS A 168 16.00 -4.69 10.37
C LYS A 168 14.72 -5.44 10.00
N ILE A 169 13.90 -4.87 9.13
CA ILE A 169 12.69 -5.47 8.58
C ILE A 169 12.84 -5.67 7.06
N PRO A 170 12.09 -6.60 6.45
CA PRO A 170 12.12 -6.79 5.00
C PRO A 170 11.72 -5.51 4.26
N VAL A 171 12.49 -5.18 3.22
CA VAL A 171 12.19 -4.12 2.26
C VAL A 171 12.15 -4.76 0.88
N PHE A 172 11.06 -4.52 0.15
CA PHE A 172 10.79 -5.13 -1.15
C PHE A 172 10.24 -4.08 -2.11
N HIS A 173 10.79 -3.99 -3.32
CA HIS A 173 10.21 -3.16 -4.38
C HIS A 173 9.36 -4.00 -5.34
N ASP A 174 8.05 -3.76 -5.38
CA ASP A 174 7.11 -4.61 -6.12
C ASP A 174 7.31 -4.50 -7.64
N ASP A 175 7.44 -3.29 -8.18
CA ASP A 175 7.62 -3.09 -9.62
C ASP A 175 8.86 -3.79 -10.19
N GLN A 176 9.88 -3.98 -9.36
CA GLN A 176 11.09 -4.70 -9.71
C GLN A 176 10.93 -6.20 -9.49
N HIS A 177 10.83 -6.62 -8.22
CA HIS A 177 10.95 -8.01 -7.84
C HIS A 177 9.63 -8.77 -8.03
N GLY A 178 8.47 -8.15 -7.77
CA GLY A 178 7.15 -8.75 -7.97
C GLY A 178 6.89 -9.07 -9.45
N THR A 179 7.23 -8.12 -10.33
CA THR A 179 7.21 -8.33 -11.79
C THR A 179 8.15 -9.48 -12.19
N ALA A 180 9.41 -9.46 -11.72
CA ALA A 180 10.39 -10.50 -12.07
C ALA A 180 9.97 -11.90 -11.62
N ILE A 181 9.40 -12.05 -10.42
CA ILE A 181 8.90 -13.33 -9.91
C ILE A 181 7.78 -13.87 -10.81
N THR A 182 6.81 -13.01 -11.17
CA THR A 182 5.67 -13.41 -12.00
C THR A 182 6.10 -13.79 -13.42
N VAL A 183 7.00 -13.01 -14.03
CA VAL A 183 7.57 -13.30 -15.35
C VAL A 183 8.38 -14.60 -15.32
N GLY A 184 9.22 -14.80 -14.30
CA GLY A 184 9.99 -16.03 -14.14
C GLY A 184 9.11 -17.27 -14.03
N ALA A 185 8.01 -17.19 -13.26
CA ALA A 185 7.02 -18.26 -13.16
C ALA A 185 6.33 -18.54 -14.50
N ALA A 186 5.97 -17.49 -15.26
CA ALA A 186 5.35 -17.63 -16.58
C ALA A 186 6.28 -18.33 -17.57
N ILE A 187 7.55 -17.93 -17.65
CA ILE A 187 8.54 -18.56 -18.53
C ILE A 187 8.76 -20.02 -18.13
N LEU A 188 8.93 -20.30 -16.84
CA LEU A 188 9.13 -21.66 -16.34
C LEU A 188 7.98 -22.59 -16.71
N ASN A 189 6.74 -22.10 -16.65
CA ASN A 189 5.57 -22.87 -17.06
C ASN A 189 5.47 -23.00 -18.58
N GLY A 190 5.82 -21.96 -19.34
CA GLY A 190 5.89 -22.02 -20.80
C GLY A 190 6.85 -23.09 -21.29
N LEU A 191 8.03 -23.21 -20.67
CA LEU A 191 9.02 -24.23 -20.99
C LEU A 191 8.56 -25.68 -20.73
N LYS A 192 7.52 -25.88 -19.91
CA LYS A 192 6.94 -27.22 -19.66
C LYS A 192 5.93 -27.65 -20.71
N VAL A 193 5.35 -26.69 -21.43
CA VAL A 193 4.32 -26.94 -22.45
C VAL A 193 4.90 -26.90 -23.87
N ALA A 194 6.03 -26.20 -24.04
CA ALA A 194 6.77 -26.11 -25.30
C ALA A 194 7.37 -27.46 -25.76
#